data_AF-A0A1E5SQH1-F1
#
_entry.id   AF-A0A1E5SQH1-F1
#
_cell.length_a   1.000
_cell.length_b   1.000
_cell.length_c   1.000
_cell.angle_alpha   90.00
_cell.angle_beta   90.00
_cell.angle_gamma   90.00
#
_symmetry.space_group_name_H-M   'P 1'
#
loop_
_entity.id
_entity.type
_entity.pdbx_description
1 polymer ?
#
loop_
_entity_poly.entity_id
_entity_poly.type
_entity_poly.pdbx_seq_one_letter_code
_entity_poly.pdbx_strand_id
1 'polypeptide(L)'
;MRQTTLLTFLLFIAIQTFGQDLRQTALDQYNKQDFKAAAKTYQQYLKENEGDSLDWYNLAVSSARISDHVEALDYFKEAKKHNFPPAFISFGMAKSYAALKEETKMIEVLNEGAGNGLNAIALLKNDPAFEAYQSSTGFMEVLKKVEQNAYPCLGSANYRHFDFWIGEWDVLVNGRKVGDNSITMAKGGCAIHENYTTAGNYAGQSINFFDPIDKKWHQHWVGSGGDVYNYLETKRESGLLQFQSKFMGPTGNISLSRLTFTLNDDGTVRQLFEGSTDEGKTWTPSFDGLYRKKK
;
A
#
# COMPACT_ATOMS: atom_id res chain seq x y z
N MET A 1 -38.86 51.86 37.62
CA MET A 1 -38.89 50.50 37.03
C MET A 1 -38.76 50.67 35.52
N ARG A 2 -37.82 50.11 34.76
CA ARG A 2 -36.79 49.09 34.96
C ARG A 2 -35.63 49.43 34.01
N GLN A 3 -34.43 49.16 34.48
CA GLN A 3 -33.14 49.24 33.80
C GLN A 3 -32.92 48.04 32.86
N THR A 4 -32.01 48.24 31.89
CA THR A 4 -31.10 47.27 31.26
C THR A 4 -31.69 46.07 30.51
N THR A 5 -31.31 45.93 29.24
CA THR A 5 -30.35 44.90 28.73
C THR A 5 -30.44 44.89 27.21
N LEU A 6 -29.45 45.43 26.49
CA LEU A 6 -29.20 45.06 25.08
C LEU A 6 -27.81 45.58 24.65
N LEU A 7 -26.75 45.05 25.26
CA LEU A 7 -25.38 45.38 24.85
C LEU A 7 -24.47 44.14 24.93
N THR A 8 -24.90 43.05 24.27
CA THR A 8 -24.10 41.81 24.24
C THR A 8 -24.43 40.93 23.03
N PHE A 9 -24.52 41.51 21.82
CA PHE A 9 -24.66 40.71 20.59
C PHE A 9 -23.77 41.15 19.41
N LEU A 10 -23.04 42.27 19.52
CA LEU A 10 -22.18 42.79 18.46
C LEU A 10 -20.70 42.40 18.57
N LEU A 11 -20.24 41.85 19.70
CA LEU A 11 -18.84 41.43 19.86
C LEU A 11 -18.55 40.02 19.33
N PHE A 12 -19.56 39.16 19.16
CA PHE A 12 -19.33 37.78 18.69
C PHE A 12 -19.14 37.66 17.17
N ILE A 13 -19.64 38.61 16.37
CA ILE A 13 -19.54 38.56 14.90
C ILE A 13 -18.18 39.06 14.40
N ALA A 14 -17.56 40.04 15.09
CA ALA A 14 -16.27 40.61 14.68
C ALA A 14 -15.05 39.69 14.94
N ILE A 15 -15.14 38.80 15.93
CA ILE A 15 -14.05 37.89 16.28
C ILE A 15 -13.93 36.76 15.24
N GLN A 16 -15.06 36.27 14.71
CA GLN A 16 -15.06 35.23 13.69
C GLN A 16 -14.43 35.69 12.37
N THR A 17 -14.66 36.94 11.94
CA THR A 17 -14.11 37.44 10.68
C THR A 17 -12.60 37.68 10.75
N PHE A 18 -12.08 38.15 11.90
CA PHE A 18 -10.64 38.39 12.09
C PHE A 18 -9.82 37.10 12.17
N GLY A 19 -10.32 36.08 12.88
CA GLY A 19 -9.66 34.77 12.95
C GLY A 19 -9.59 34.06 11.59
N GLN A 20 -10.63 34.17 10.77
CA GLN A 20 -10.67 33.61 9.42
C GLN A 20 -9.65 34.27 8.49
N ASP A 21 -9.46 35.59 8.62
CA ASP A 21 -8.51 36.38 7.83
C ASP A 21 -7.04 36.01 8.15
N LEU A 22 -6.72 35.85 9.44
CA LEU A 22 -5.38 35.42 9.87
C LEU A 22 -5.05 34.01 9.39
N ARG A 23 -6.00 33.07 9.49
CA ARG A 23 -5.81 31.69 9.04
C ARG A 23 -5.51 31.63 7.54
N GLN A 24 -6.30 32.32 6.73
CA GLN A 24 -6.11 32.36 5.29
C GLN A 24 -4.78 33.02 4.93
N THR A 25 -4.42 34.11 5.61
CA THR A 25 -3.12 34.76 5.41
C THR A 25 -1.95 33.83 5.73
N ALA A 26 -2.01 33.09 6.84
CA ALA A 26 -0.98 32.13 7.21
C ALA A 26 -0.87 31.00 6.17
N LEU A 27 -2.00 30.48 5.70
CA LEU A 27 -2.04 29.44 4.66
C LEU A 27 -1.49 29.95 3.33
N ASP A 28 -1.78 31.18 2.93
CA ASP A 28 -1.23 31.79 1.72
C ASP A 28 0.29 31.97 1.81
N GLN A 29 0.80 32.38 2.96
CA GLN A 29 2.24 32.46 3.23
C GLN A 29 2.90 31.08 3.19
N TYR A 30 2.26 30.07 3.79
CA TYR A 30 2.72 28.68 3.78
C TYR A 30 2.80 28.12 2.35
N ASN A 31 1.75 28.32 1.56
CA ASN A 31 1.69 27.87 0.17
C ASN A 31 2.73 28.57 -0.73
N LYS A 32 3.08 29.83 -0.42
CA LYS A 32 4.18 30.57 -1.05
C LYS A 32 5.56 30.18 -0.52
N GLN A 33 5.65 29.24 0.42
CA GLN A 33 6.87 28.81 1.09
C GLN A 33 7.57 29.92 1.91
N ASP A 34 6.86 30.99 2.25
CA ASP A 34 7.33 31.99 3.22
C ASP A 34 7.07 31.46 4.63
N PHE A 35 7.80 30.41 5.02
CA PHE A 35 7.62 29.70 6.28
C PHE A 35 7.87 30.60 7.49
N LYS A 36 8.72 31.63 7.35
CA LYS A 36 8.97 32.59 8.43
C LYS A 36 7.74 33.46 8.69
N ALA A 37 7.12 34.00 7.64
CA ALA A 37 5.90 34.77 7.78
C ALA A 37 4.74 33.86 8.24
N ALA A 38 4.61 32.67 7.64
CA ALA A 38 3.58 31.70 7.98
C ALA A 38 3.63 31.31 9.46
N ALA A 39 4.81 30.95 10.00
CA ALA A 39 4.96 30.59 11.41
C ALA A 39 4.48 31.71 12.34
N LYS A 40 4.87 32.96 12.05
CA LYS A 40 4.44 34.12 12.84
C LYS A 40 2.92 34.32 12.79
N THR A 41 2.31 34.21 11.61
CA THR A 41 0.86 34.41 11.46
C THR A 41 0.08 33.26 12.10
N TYR A 42 0.55 32.01 11.96
CA TYR A 42 -0.07 30.85 12.63
C TYR A 42 0.00 30.99 14.16
N GLN A 43 1.14 31.42 14.73
CA GLN A 43 1.25 31.69 16.17
C GLN A 43 0.24 32.75 16.63
N GLN A 44 -0.07 33.76 15.81
CA GLN A 44 -1.10 34.76 16.13
C GLN A 44 -2.51 34.16 16.07
N TYR A 45 -2.79 33.40 15.01
CA TYR A 45 -4.08 32.73 14.81
C TYR A 45 -4.42 31.75 15.94
N LEU A 46 -3.46 30.91 16.34
CA LEU A 46 -3.66 29.83 17.30
C LEU A 46 -3.88 30.31 18.74
N LYS A 47 -3.56 31.56 19.09
CA LYS A 47 -3.87 32.14 20.42
C LYS A 47 -5.37 32.13 20.75
N GLU A 48 -6.21 32.31 19.73
CA GLU A 48 -7.67 32.32 19.88
C GLU A 48 -8.30 31.03 19.35
N ASN A 49 -7.50 30.13 18.77
CA ASN A 49 -7.95 28.95 18.04
C ASN A 49 -7.12 27.70 18.41
N GLU A 50 -6.80 27.52 19.69
CA GLU A 50 -5.92 26.44 20.17
C GLU A 50 -6.39 25.04 19.76
N GLY A 51 -7.68 24.86 19.48
CA GLY A 51 -8.24 23.58 19.02
C GLY A 51 -7.91 23.18 17.58
N ASP A 52 -7.33 24.07 16.75
CA ASP A 52 -7.05 23.76 15.34
C ASP A 52 -5.78 22.92 15.20
N SER A 53 -5.96 21.60 15.14
CA SER A 53 -4.87 20.64 15.07
C SER A 53 -4.09 20.68 13.76
N LEU A 54 -4.74 21.06 12.65
CA LEU A 54 -4.09 21.21 11.35
C LEU A 54 -3.16 22.41 11.36
N ASP A 55 -3.58 23.53 11.94
CA ASP A 55 -2.75 24.74 11.95
C ASP A 55 -1.63 24.68 12.98
N TRP A 56 -1.79 23.93 14.09
CA TRP A 56 -0.65 23.52 14.92
C TRP A 56 0.37 22.72 14.12
N TYR A 57 -0.08 21.77 13.29
CA TYR A 57 0.82 21.00 12.43
C TYR A 57 1.50 21.88 11.37
N ASN A 58 0.77 22.79 10.71
CA ASN A 58 1.34 23.73 9.73
C ASN A 58 2.36 24.68 10.37
N LEU A 59 2.10 25.15 11.60
CA LEU A 59 3.06 25.92 12.39
C LEU A 59 4.32 25.11 12.71
N ALA A 60 4.16 23.85 13.14
CA ALA A 60 5.28 22.95 13.40
C ALA A 60 6.16 22.74 12.15
N VAL A 61 5.54 22.48 11.00
CA VAL A 61 6.24 22.34 9.73
C VAL A 61 6.94 23.65 9.35
N SER A 62 6.26 24.79 9.47
CA SER A 62 6.85 26.10 9.14
C SER A 62 8.10 26.38 9.99
N SER A 63 8.01 26.10 11.30
CA SER A 63 9.11 26.27 12.26
C SER A 63 10.29 25.34 11.93
N ALA A 64 10.02 24.06 11.62
CA ALA A 64 11.05 23.12 11.20
C ALA A 64 11.74 23.55 9.89
N ARG A 65 10.99 24.15 8.94
CA ARG A 65 11.53 24.62 7.65
C ARG A 65 12.42 25.85 7.76
N ILE A 66 12.29 26.62 8.84
CA ILE A 66 13.22 27.72 9.17
C ILE A 66 14.32 27.30 10.16
N SER A 67 14.52 25.98 10.33
CA SER A 67 15.50 25.37 11.24
C SER A 67 15.25 25.58 12.73
N ASP A 68 14.04 26.02 13.11
CA ASP A 68 13.62 26.09 14.52
C ASP A 68 13.03 24.74 14.95
N HIS A 69 13.91 23.74 15.06
CA HIS A 69 13.50 22.37 15.33
C HIS A 69 13.01 22.17 16.77
N VAL A 70 13.43 22.99 17.72
CA VAL A 70 13.01 22.89 19.12
C VAL A 70 11.56 23.34 19.25
N GLU A 71 11.21 24.55 18.76
CA GLU A 71 9.82 25.00 18.79
C GLU A 71 8.92 24.11 17.92
N ALA A 72 9.42 23.66 16.76
CA ALA A 72 8.67 22.73 15.91
C ALA A 72 8.23 21.46 16.64
N LEU A 73 9.10 20.88 17.49
CA LEU A 73 8.75 19.69 18.27
C LEU A 73 7.63 19.95 19.27
N ASP A 74 7.58 21.12 19.88
CA ASP A 74 6.50 21.50 20.80
C ASP A 74 5.18 21.72 20.05
N TYR A 75 5.23 22.35 18.87
CA TYR A 75 4.05 22.50 18.02
C TYR A 75 3.52 21.18 17.47
N PHE A 76 4.39 20.21 17.16
CA PHE A 76 3.95 18.85 16.82
C PHE A 76 3.23 18.16 17.99
N LYS A 77 3.66 18.39 19.24
CA LYS A 77 2.97 17.87 20.43
C LYS A 77 1.60 18.52 20.61
N GLU A 78 1.47 19.82 20.37
CA GLU A 78 0.16 20.49 20.40
C GLU A 78 -0.77 19.96 19.30
N ALA A 79 -0.27 19.78 18.06
CA ALA A 79 -1.05 19.13 17.00
C ALA A 79 -1.55 17.74 17.42
N LYS A 80 -0.71 16.95 18.09
CA LYS A 80 -1.05 15.61 18.62
C LYS A 80 -2.14 15.68 19.68
N LYS A 81 -2.00 16.59 20.65
CA LYS A 81 -2.97 16.84 21.72
C LYS A 81 -4.34 17.23 21.17
N HIS A 82 -4.38 17.92 20.03
CA HIS A 82 -5.60 18.30 19.32
C HIS A 82 -6.06 17.28 18.25
N ASN A 83 -5.56 16.04 18.31
CA ASN A 83 -5.97 14.90 17.45
C ASN A 83 -5.59 15.02 15.97
N PHE A 84 -4.50 15.71 15.64
CA PHE A 84 -3.93 15.60 14.30
C PHE A 84 -3.40 14.16 14.06
N PRO A 85 -3.47 13.60 12.83
CA PRO A 85 -3.16 12.18 12.65
C PRO A 85 -1.71 11.82 13.03
N PRO A 86 -1.48 10.84 13.93
CA PRO A 86 -0.16 10.58 14.53
C PRO A 86 0.97 10.24 13.55
N ALA A 87 0.65 9.63 12.40
CA ALA A 87 1.65 9.25 11.40
C ALA A 87 2.39 10.47 10.82
N PHE A 88 1.67 11.56 10.54
CA PHE A 88 2.27 12.79 10.03
C PHE A 88 3.12 13.49 11.09
N ILE A 89 2.64 13.51 12.33
CA ILE A 89 3.35 14.08 13.48
C ILE A 89 4.67 13.35 13.69
N SER A 90 4.62 12.02 13.73
CA SER A 90 5.78 11.15 13.93
C SER A 90 6.85 11.41 12.88
N PHE A 91 6.47 11.51 11.60
CA PHE A 91 7.39 11.81 10.51
C PHE A 91 8.01 13.21 10.63
N GLY A 92 7.19 14.24 10.94
CA GLY A 92 7.67 15.60 11.15
C GLY A 92 8.64 15.73 12.33
N MET A 93 8.28 15.14 13.48
CA MET A 93 9.14 15.09 14.67
C MET A 93 10.45 14.34 14.39
N ALA A 94 10.39 13.23 13.64
CA ALA A 94 11.58 12.47 13.27
C ALA A 94 12.57 13.33 12.48
N LYS A 95 12.10 14.14 11.53
CA LYS A 95 12.96 15.06 10.78
C LYS A 95 13.60 16.12 11.68
N SER A 96 12.85 16.68 12.62
CA SER A 96 13.41 17.64 13.60
C SER A 96 14.45 16.99 14.50
N TYR A 97 14.20 15.78 15.03
CA TYR A 97 15.19 15.07 15.84
C TYR A 97 16.43 14.67 15.03
N ALA A 98 16.26 14.27 13.77
CA ALA A 98 17.37 13.99 12.86
C ALA A 98 18.26 15.22 12.65
N ALA A 99 17.66 16.41 12.45
CA ALA A 99 18.39 17.68 12.32
C ALA A 99 19.10 18.10 13.61
N LEU A 100 18.50 17.79 14.77
CA LEU A 100 19.10 17.98 16.10
C LEU A 100 20.13 16.91 16.47
N LYS A 101 20.37 15.90 15.61
CA LYS A 101 21.26 14.75 15.85
C LYS A 101 20.85 13.91 17.08
N GLU A 102 19.57 13.89 17.40
CA GLU A 102 18.99 13.11 18.50
C GLU A 102 18.45 11.76 17.98
N GLU A 103 19.35 10.86 17.58
CA GLU A 103 19.01 9.58 16.93
C GLU A 103 18.02 8.73 17.73
N THR A 104 18.22 8.58 19.05
CA THR A 104 17.35 7.77 19.91
C THR A 104 15.90 8.26 19.88
N LYS A 105 15.68 9.57 19.97
CA LYS A 105 14.33 10.16 19.95
C LYS A 105 13.72 10.12 18.55
N MET A 106 14.54 10.30 17.50
CA MET A 106 14.10 10.09 16.11
C MET A 106 13.55 8.67 15.92
N ILE A 107 14.29 7.64 16.36
CA ILE A 107 13.86 6.24 16.26
C ILE A 107 12.62 5.96 17.10
N GLU A 108 12.52 6.55 18.30
CA GLU A 108 11.35 6.43 19.17
C GLU A 108 10.07 6.94 18.49
N VAL A 109 10.08 8.17 17.97
CA VAL A 109 8.89 8.73 17.31
C VAL A 109 8.57 8.02 16.01
N LEU A 110 9.55 7.53 15.26
CA LEU A 110 9.28 6.72 14.06
C LEU A 110 8.67 5.37 14.40
N ASN A 111 9.09 4.72 15.49
CA ASN A 111 8.47 3.49 15.98
C ASN A 111 7.02 3.74 16.43
N GLU A 112 6.78 4.84 17.14
CA GLU A 112 5.41 5.26 17.49
C GLU A 112 4.57 5.45 16.21
N GLY A 113 5.10 6.17 15.22
CA GLY A 113 4.45 6.36 13.93
C GLY A 113 4.14 5.05 13.21
N ALA A 114 5.09 4.12 13.18
CA ALA A 114 4.90 2.80 12.59
C ALA A 114 3.80 2.01 13.31
N GLY A 115 3.74 2.06 14.64
CA GLY A 115 2.64 1.47 15.42
C GLY A 115 1.26 2.09 15.14
N ASN A 116 1.24 3.33 14.66
CA ASN A 116 0.03 4.07 14.27
C ASN A 116 -0.21 4.09 12.74
N GLY A 117 0.39 3.16 11.99
CA GLY A 117 0.10 2.97 10.57
C GLY A 117 0.91 3.85 9.60
N LEU A 118 2.01 4.47 10.04
CA LEU A 118 2.95 5.12 9.11
C LEU A 118 3.40 4.11 8.04
N ASN A 119 3.22 4.48 6.77
CA ASN A 119 3.47 3.64 5.59
C ASN A 119 4.36 4.32 4.53
N ALA A 120 5.01 5.42 4.88
CA ALA A 120 5.79 6.25 3.96
C ALA A 120 7.23 5.73 3.74
N ILE A 121 7.38 4.45 3.40
CA ILE A 121 8.69 3.78 3.30
C ILE A 121 9.64 4.47 2.31
N ALA A 122 9.13 4.93 1.17
CA ALA A 122 9.93 5.63 0.16
C ALA A 122 10.45 6.98 0.66
N LEU A 123 9.68 7.69 1.50
CA LEU A 123 10.15 8.95 2.09
C LEU A 123 11.24 8.68 3.13
N LEU A 124 11.09 7.66 3.97
CA LEU A 124 12.13 7.32 4.97
C LEU A 124 13.45 6.87 4.31
N LYS A 125 13.40 6.16 3.18
CA LYS A 125 14.60 5.71 2.47
C LYS A 125 15.31 6.84 1.70
N ASN A 126 14.57 7.82 1.20
CA ASN A 126 15.10 8.80 0.24
C ASN A 126 15.16 10.25 0.75
N ASP A 127 14.55 10.57 1.90
CA ASP A 127 14.63 11.93 2.45
C ASP A 127 16.05 12.20 2.99
N PRO A 128 16.73 13.27 2.55
CA PRO A 128 18.08 13.60 3.00
C PRO A 128 18.22 13.74 4.52
N ALA A 129 17.14 14.07 5.24
CA ALA A 129 17.16 14.14 6.69
C ALA A 129 17.57 12.80 7.35
N PHE A 130 17.34 11.67 6.67
CA PHE A 130 17.60 10.34 7.19
C PHE A 130 18.85 9.66 6.59
N GLU A 131 19.58 10.31 5.69
CA GLU A 131 20.73 9.72 4.98
C GLU A 131 21.79 9.17 5.94
N ALA A 132 22.14 9.92 6.98
CA ALA A 132 23.13 9.54 7.98
C ALA A 132 22.71 8.34 8.85
N TYR A 133 21.44 7.95 8.83
CA TYR A 133 20.88 6.93 9.72
C TYR A 133 20.50 5.63 8.99
N GLN A 134 20.67 5.55 7.67
CA GLN A 134 20.27 4.37 6.88
C GLN A 134 20.93 3.07 7.35
N SER A 135 22.14 3.13 7.90
CA SER A 135 22.87 1.98 8.45
C SER A 135 22.63 1.73 9.95
N SER A 136 21.85 2.58 10.63
CA SER A 136 21.52 2.41 12.04
C SER A 136 20.61 1.19 12.22
N THR A 137 20.94 0.33 13.18
CA THR A 137 20.13 -0.85 13.51
C THR A 137 18.68 -0.46 13.83
N GLY A 138 18.48 0.55 14.68
CA GLY A 138 17.12 0.96 15.06
C GLY A 138 16.35 1.61 13.91
N PHE A 139 17.02 2.31 13.01
CA PHE A 139 16.37 2.86 11.81
C PHE A 139 16.00 1.74 10.81
N MET A 140 16.85 0.75 10.60
CA MET A 140 16.52 -0.42 9.76
C MET A 140 15.32 -1.20 10.30
N GLU A 141 15.20 -1.34 11.63
CA GLU A 141 14.04 -1.95 12.26
C GLU A 141 12.74 -1.15 12.02
N VAL A 142 12.82 0.18 12.10
CA VAL A 142 11.71 1.08 11.74
C VAL A 142 11.33 0.88 10.27
N LEU A 143 12.30 0.88 9.35
CA LEU A 143 12.04 0.69 7.93
C LEU A 143 11.29 -0.62 7.67
N LYS A 144 11.68 -1.71 8.33
CA LYS A 144 10.99 -3.00 8.22
C LYS A 144 9.52 -2.91 8.65
N LYS A 145 9.22 -2.25 9.78
CA LYS A 145 7.84 -2.08 10.26
C LYS A 145 7.01 -1.21 9.30
N VAL A 146 7.58 -0.10 8.83
CA VAL A 146 6.89 0.81 7.90
C VAL A 146 6.67 0.15 6.53
N GLU A 147 7.61 -0.69 6.08
CA GLU A 147 7.46 -1.49 4.86
C GLU A 147 6.32 -2.50 4.97
N GLN A 148 6.16 -3.14 6.14
CA GLN A 148 5.00 -4.02 6.40
C GLN A 148 3.67 -3.25 6.37
N ASN A 149 3.63 -2.01 6.87
CA ASN A 149 2.44 -1.16 6.77
C ASN A 149 2.16 -0.73 5.32
N ALA A 150 3.20 -0.46 4.54
CA ALA A 150 3.08 -0.06 3.13
C ALA A 150 2.66 -1.23 2.23
N TYR A 151 3.16 -2.42 2.53
CA TYR A 151 2.99 -3.64 1.73
C TYR A 151 2.54 -4.82 2.59
N PRO A 152 1.32 -4.76 3.17
CA PRO A 152 0.85 -5.75 4.14
C PRO A 152 0.77 -7.17 3.56
N CYS A 153 0.54 -7.29 2.26
CA CYS A 153 0.46 -8.57 1.57
C CYS A 153 1.81 -9.33 1.55
N LEU A 154 2.95 -8.62 1.65
CA LEU A 154 4.27 -9.26 1.74
C LEU A 154 4.44 -10.07 3.04
N GLY A 155 3.80 -9.63 4.13
CA GLY A 155 3.91 -10.27 5.45
C GLY A 155 2.86 -11.36 5.73
N SER A 156 1.96 -11.66 4.78
CA SER A 156 0.80 -12.52 5.04
C SER A 156 0.86 -13.82 4.24
N ALA A 157 0.92 -14.95 4.95
CA ALA A 157 1.01 -16.27 4.34
C ALA A 157 -0.13 -16.58 3.35
N ASN A 158 -1.33 -16.04 3.58
CA ASN A 158 -2.45 -16.22 2.66
C ASN A 158 -2.20 -15.59 1.29
N TYR A 159 -1.62 -14.39 1.27
CA TYR A 159 -1.25 -13.67 0.05
C TYR A 159 0.01 -14.26 -0.57
N ARG A 160 0.88 -14.93 0.20
CA ARG A 160 2.14 -15.54 -0.27
C ARG A 160 2.03 -17.01 -0.64
N HIS A 161 0.85 -17.62 -0.48
CA HIS A 161 0.65 -19.04 -0.76
C HIS A 161 1.06 -19.44 -2.18
N PHE A 162 0.81 -18.59 -3.16
CA PHE A 162 1.06 -18.89 -4.57
C PHE A 162 2.45 -18.44 -5.07
N ASP A 163 3.34 -17.99 -4.17
CA ASP A 163 4.67 -17.49 -4.53
C ASP A 163 5.56 -18.56 -5.17
N PHE A 164 5.26 -19.85 -4.96
CA PHE A 164 6.01 -20.95 -5.59
C PHE A 164 5.96 -20.95 -7.12
N TRP A 165 5.01 -20.23 -7.72
CA TRP A 165 4.88 -20.08 -9.16
C TRP A 165 5.61 -18.85 -9.71
N ILE A 166 6.06 -17.93 -8.86
CA ILE A 166 6.80 -16.72 -9.28
C ILE A 166 8.14 -17.12 -9.91
N GLY A 167 8.42 -16.58 -11.08
CA GLY A 167 9.65 -16.84 -11.83
C GLY A 167 9.49 -16.72 -13.34
N GLU A 168 10.58 -16.98 -14.03
CA GLU A 168 10.66 -17.06 -15.49
C GLU A 168 10.73 -18.53 -15.90
N TRP A 169 9.84 -18.96 -16.78
CA TRP A 169 9.61 -20.37 -17.06
C TRP A 169 9.65 -20.70 -18.55
N ASP A 170 10.31 -21.82 -18.87
CA ASP A 170 9.99 -22.61 -20.06
C ASP A 170 8.78 -23.49 -19.74
N VAL A 171 7.73 -23.43 -20.56
CA VAL A 171 6.55 -24.30 -20.41
C VAL A 171 6.68 -25.49 -21.34
N LEU A 172 6.67 -26.70 -20.79
CA LEU A 172 6.85 -27.95 -21.52
C LEU A 172 5.60 -28.83 -21.46
N VAL A 173 5.28 -29.49 -22.57
CA VAL A 173 4.26 -30.57 -22.62
C VAL A 173 4.94 -31.80 -23.22
N ASN A 174 4.85 -32.94 -22.54
CA ASN A 174 5.51 -34.19 -22.95
C ASN A 174 7.00 -34.00 -23.30
N GLY A 175 7.71 -33.17 -22.50
CA GLY A 175 9.13 -32.86 -22.66
C GLY A 175 9.48 -31.87 -23.80
N ARG A 176 8.50 -31.36 -24.54
CA ARG A 176 8.71 -30.37 -25.61
C ARG A 176 8.29 -28.98 -25.14
N LYS A 177 9.12 -27.96 -25.38
CA LYS A 177 8.77 -26.57 -25.08
C LYS A 177 7.61 -26.10 -25.97
N VAL A 178 6.57 -25.55 -25.35
CA VAL A 178 5.36 -25.03 -26.03
C VAL A 178 5.16 -23.53 -25.83
N GLY A 179 5.83 -22.93 -24.83
CA GLY A 179 5.74 -21.51 -24.57
C GLY A 179 6.72 -21.03 -23.51
N ASP A 180 6.62 -19.73 -23.25
CA ASP A 180 7.38 -19.00 -22.26
C ASP A 180 6.39 -18.30 -21.32
N ASN A 181 6.69 -18.30 -20.02
CA ASN A 181 5.84 -17.63 -19.05
C ASN A 181 6.66 -16.80 -18.06
N SER A 182 6.28 -15.53 -17.88
CA SER A 182 6.85 -14.62 -16.87
C SER A 182 5.82 -14.40 -15.78
N ILE A 183 6.14 -14.83 -14.56
CA ILE A 183 5.27 -14.72 -13.38
C ILE A 183 5.93 -13.77 -12.40
N THR A 184 5.34 -12.58 -12.22
CA THR A 184 5.91 -11.51 -11.41
C THR A 184 5.01 -11.14 -10.24
N MET A 185 5.62 -10.71 -9.15
CA MET A 185 4.88 -10.10 -8.05
C MET A 185 4.40 -8.70 -8.46
N ALA A 186 3.14 -8.38 -8.18
CA ALA A 186 2.53 -7.11 -8.52
C ALA A 186 1.91 -6.43 -7.30
N LYS A 187 1.74 -5.10 -7.40
CA LYS A 187 1.00 -4.25 -6.43
C LYS A 187 1.41 -4.47 -4.97
N GLY A 188 2.71 -4.33 -4.68
CA GLY A 188 3.23 -4.45 -3.31
C GLY A 188 3.00 -5.85 -2.72
N GLY A 189 2.93 -6.86 -3.58
CA GLY A 189 2.63 -8.22 -3.18
C GLY A 189 1.16 -8.56 -3.06
N CYS A 190 0.21 -7.68 -3.34
CA CYS A 190 -1.20 -8.09 -3.25
C CYS A 190 -1.69 -8.89 -4.46
N ALA A 191 -0.88 -9.00 -5.52
CA ALA A 191 -1.19 -9.79 -6.70
C ALA A 191 0.05 -10.47 -7.29
N ILE A 192 -0.18 -11.44 -8.15
CA ILE A 192 0.79 -12.04 -9.07
C ILE A 192 0.27 -11.81 -10.49
N HIS A 193 1.14 -11.30 -11.37
CA HIS A 193 0.86 -11.11 -12.79
C HIS A 193 1.59 -12.17 -13.61
N GLU A 194 0.84 -12.83 -14.47
CA GLU A 194 1.32 -13.80 -15.45
C GLU A 194 1.34 -13.17 -16.83
N ASN A 195 2.39 -13.42 -17.60
CA ASN A 195 2.47 -13.08 -19.02
C ASN A 195 3.01 -14.28 -19.82
N TYR A 196 2.10 -14.96 -20.52
CA TYR A 196 2.37 -16.17 -21.28
C TYR A 196 2.44 -15.88 -22.78
N THR A 197 3.41 -16.50 -23.46
CA THR A 197 3.60 -16.41 -24.90
C THR A 197 3.95 -17.76 -25.50
N THR A 198 3.60 -17.96 -26.77
CA THR A 198 4.00 -19.13 -27.55
C THR A 198 4.90 -18.73 -28.70
N ALA A 199 5.48 -19.71 -29.40
CA ALA A 199 6.19 -19.44 -30.65
C ALA A 199 5.26 -18.98 -31.79
N GLY A 200 3.96 -19.21 -31.67
CA GLY A 200 2.94 -18.73 -32.60
C GLY A 200 2.31 -17.41 -32.14
N ASN A 201 1.12 -17.11 -32.66
CA ASN A 201 0.41 -15.86 -32.35
C ASN A 201 -0.37 -15.90 -31.02
N TYR A 202 -0.39 -17.06 -30.34
CA TYR A 202 -1.10 -17.16 -29.07
C TYR A 202 -0.27 -16.58 -27.93
N ALA A 203 -0.90 -15.70 -27.16
CA ALA A 203 -0.38 -15.11 -25.95
C ALA A 203 -1.53 -14.90 -24.97
N GLY A 204 -1.24 -14.77 -23.69
CA GLY A 204 -2.25 -14.50 -22.67
C GLY A 204 -1.63 -13.97 -21.40
N GLN A 205 -2.46 -13.48 -20.51
CA GLN A 205 -2.02 -13.00 -19.22
C GLN A 205 -3.08 -13.26 -18.17
N SER A 206 -2.64 -13.38 -16.92
CA SER A 206 -3.56 -13.37 -15.80
C SER A 206 -3.13 -12.46 -14.67
N ILE A 207 -4.11 -12.01 -13.89
CA ILE A 207 -3.88 -11.47 -12.56
C ILE A 207 -4.46 -12.41 -11.52
N ASN A 208 -3.64 -12.72 -10.51
CA ASN A 208 -3.93 -13.67 -9.46
C ASN A 208 -3.82 -12.93 -8.13
N PHE A 209 -4.84 -13.02 -7.28
CA PHE A 209 -4.85 -12.31 -6.00
C PHE A 209 -5.68 -13.05 -4.96
N PHE A 210 -5.37 -12.83 -3.69
CA PHE A 210 -6.17 -13.34 -2.57
C PHE A 210 -7.19 -12.28 -2.15
N ASP A 211 -8.47 -12.64 -2.18
CA ASP A 211 -9.55 -11.78 -1.70
C ASP A 211 -9.79 -12.02 -0.19
N PRO A 212 -9.64 -10.99 0.66
CA PRO A 212 -9.85 -11.13 2.10
C PRO A 212 -11.32 -11.34 2.50
N ILE A 213 -12.29 -11.06 1.63
CA ILE A 213 -13.73 -11.20 1.90
C ILE A 213 -14.12 -12.67 1.92
N ASP A 214 -13.83 -13.38 0.82
CA ASP A 214 -14.17 -14.81 0.69
C ASP A 214 -13.03 -15.75 1.11
N LYS A 215 -11.86 -15.17 1.40
CA LYS A 215 -10.64 -15.86 1.82
C LYS A 215 -10.15 -16.86 0.79
N LYS A 216 -10.25 -16.51 -0.50
CA LYS A 216 -9.85 -17.35 -1.63
C LYS A 216 -8.90 -16.64 -2.56
N TRP A 217 -8.09 -17.42 -3.28
CA TRP A 217 -7.42 -16.95 -4.47
C TRP A 217 -8.41 -16.85 -5.62
N HIS A 218 -8.26 -15.77 -6.37
CA HIS A 218 -8.92 -15.48 -7.62
C HIS A 218 -7.87 -15.39 -8.71
N GLN A 219 -8.22 -15.86 -9.91
CA GLN A 219 -7.44 -15.63 -11.10
C GLN A 219 -8.36 -15.14 -12.22
N HIS A 220 -7.96 -14.06 -12.88
CA HIS A 220 -8.62 -13.57 -14.09
C HIS A 220 -7.64 -13.71 -15.24
N TRP A 221 -7.96 -14.58 -16.19
CA TRP A 221 -7.15 -14.84 -17.38
C TRP A 221 -7.81 -14.24 -18.62
N VAL A 222 -6.98 -13.67 -19.50
CA VAL A 222 -7.38 -13.23 -20.85
C VAL A 222 -6.34 -13.71 -21.86
N GLY A 223 -6.78 -14.51 -22.83
CA GLY A 223 -5.97 -14.99 -23.95
C GLY A 223 -6.24 -14.25 -25.26
N SER A 224 -5.25 -14.21 -26.15
CA SER A 224 -5.35 -13.58 -27.47
C SER A 224 -6.32 -14.30 -28.42
N GLY A 225 -6.75 -15.52 -28.07
CA GLY A 225 -7.82 -16.24 -28.74
C GLY A 225 -9.23 -15.77 -28.39
N GLY A 226 -9.37 -14.78 -27.50
CA GLY A 226 -10.66 -14.30 -26.99
C GLY A 226 -11.19 -15.12 -25.81
N ASP A 227 -10.41 -16.08 -25.33
CA ASP A 227 -10.72 -16.88 -24.16
C ASP A 227 -10.56 -16.06 -22.86
N VAL A 228 -11.55 -16.18 -21.98
CA VAL A 228 -11.58 -15.51 -20.67
C VAL A 228 -11.99 -16.53 -19.62
N TYR A 229 -11.23 -16.58 -18.52
CA TYR A 229 -11.55 -17.42 -17.38
C TYR A 229 -11.50 -16.60 -16.10
N ASN A 230 -12.54 -16.75 -15.27
CA ASN A 230 -12.61 -16.19 -13.92
C ASN A 230 -12.57 -17.36 -12.94
N TYR A 231 -11.37 -17.69 -12.52
CA TYR A 231 -11.05 -18.84 -11.68
C TYR A 231 -11.19 -18.48 -10.21
N LEU A 232 -11.92 -19.31 -9.48
CA LEU A 232 -12.07 -19.22 -8.03
C LEU A 232 -11.43 -20.44 -7.37
N GLU A 233 -10.70 -20.21 -6.27
CA GLU A 233 -10.11 -21.29 -5.49
C GLU A 233 -11.15 -22.29 -5.00
N THR A 234 -10.79 -23.57 -5.14
CA THR A 234 -11.54 -24.72 -4.65
C THR A 234 -10.75 -25.60 -3.70
N LYS A 235 -9.41 -25.60 -3.80
CA LYS A 235 -8.54 -26.36 -2.90
C LYS A 235 -7.18 -25.68 -2.75
N ARG A 236 -6.64 -25.71 -1.52
CA ARG A 236 -5.32 -25.17 -1.17
C ARG A 236 -4.63 -26.07 -0.15
N GLU A 237 -3.42 -26.50 -0.47
CA GLU A 237 -2.53 -27.27 0.40
C GLU A 237 -1.08 -26.79 0.21
N SER A 238 -0.13 -27.26 1.02
CA SER A 238 1.28 -26.90 0.83
C SER A 238 1.75 -27.30 -0.58
N GLY A 239 2.28 -26.34 -1.34
CA GLY A 239 2.71 -26.56 -2.73
C GLY A 239 1.57 -26.82 -3.73
N LEU A 240 0.31 -26.66 -3.34
CA LEU A 240 -0.84 -26.91 -4.22
C LEU A 240 -1.88 -25.78 -4.15
N LEU A 241 -2.37 -25.38 -5.32
CA LEU A 241 -3.49 -24.46 -5.45
C LEU A 241 -4.37 -24.89 -6.62
N GLN A 242 -5.67 -25.06 -6.36
CA GLN A 242 -6.65 -25.48 -7.35
C GLN A 242 -7.76 -24.46 -7.48
N PHE A 243 -8.13 -24.19 -8.73
CA PHE A 243 -9.19 -23.29 -9.11
C PHE A 243 -10.24 -24.00 -9.97
N GLN A 244 -11.44 -23.42 -10.01
CA GLN A 244 -12.46 -23.76 -11.00
C GLN A 244 -13.05 -22.51 -11.63
N SER A 245 -13.42 -22.62 -12.91
CA SER A 245 -14.12 -21.57 -13.65
C SER A 245 -15.16 -22.18 -14.59
N LYS A 246 -16.18 -21.40 -14.92
CA LYS A 246 -17.04 -21.65 -16.07
C LYS A 246 -16.43 -20.96 -17.27
N PHE A 247 -16.47 -21.60 -18.43
CA PHE A 247 -16.06 -20.99 -19.68
C PHE A 247 -17.03 -21.32 -20.81
N MET A 248 -17.02 -20.48 -21.83
CA MET A 248 -17.80 -20.71 -23.05
C MET A 248 -16.94 -21.49 -24.04
N GLY A 249 -17.39 -22.69 -24.38
CA GLY A 249 -16.74 -23.50 -25.41
C GLY A 249 -16.95 -22.91 -26.81
N PRO A 250 -16.20 -23.38 -27.82
CA PRO A 250 -16.29 -22.87 -29.19
C PRO A 250 -17.67 -22.98 -29.83
N THR A 251 -18.51 -23.93 -29.38
CA THR A 251 -19.87 -24.13 -29.86
C THR A 251 -20.93 -23.35 -29.07
N GLY A 252 -20.52 -22.45 -28.17
CA GLY A 252 -21.42 -21.63 -27.34
C GLY A 252 -21.93 -22.32 -26.07
N ASN A 253 -21.57 -23.59 -25.83
CA ASN A 253 -21.96 -24.32 -24.62
C ASN A 253 -21.11 -23.89 -23.42
N ILE A 254 -21.71 -23.85 -22.23
CA ILE A 254 -20.97 -23.61 -20.98
C ILE A 254 -20.35 -24.92 -20.51
N SER A 255 -19.05 -24.88 -20.19
CA SER A 255 -18.30 -26.01 -19.61
C SER A 255 -17.57 -25.55 -18.35
N LEU A 256 -17.13 -26.52 -17.53
CA LEU A 256 -16.28 -26.25 -16.38
C LEU A 256 -14.82 -26.52 -16.72
N SER A 257 -13.94 -25.66 -16.20
CA SER A 257 -12.50 -25.87 -16.20
C SER A 257 -12.01 -25.97 -14.76
N ARG A 258 -11.14 -26.94 -14.49
CA ARG A 258 -10.40 -27.09 -13.25
C ARG A 258 -8.92 -26.91 -13.54
N LEU A 259 -8.30 -25.98 -12.82
CA LEU A 259 -6.90 -25.63 -12.97
C LEU A 259 -6.17 -25.96 -11.67
N THR A 260 -5.17 -26.83 -11.73
CA THR A 260 -4.37 -27.22 -10.55
C THR A 260 -2.90 -26.88 -10.78
N PHE A 261 -2.32 -26.14 -9.84
CA PHE A 261 -0.88 -25.91 -9.74
C PHE A 261 -0.29 -26.82 -8.66
N THR A 262 0.86 -27.41 -8.94
CA THR A 262 1.59 -28.27 -7.98
C THR A 262 3.09 -27.99 -8.07
N LEU A 263 3.69 -27.61 -6.94
CA LEU A 263 5.14 -27.51 -6.80
C LEU A 263 5.74 -28.91 -6.67
N ASN A 264 6.69 -29.23 -7.53
CA ASN A 264 7.44 -30.48 -7.47
C ASN A 264 8.74 -30.32 -6.66
N ASP A 265 9.30 -31.44 -6.19
CA ASP A 265 10.50 -31.47 -5.35
C ASP A 265 11.74 -30.87 -6.03
N ASP A 266 11.81 -30.91 -7.37
CA ASP A 266 12.90 -30.34 -8.16
C ASP A 266 12.74 -28.83 -8.42
N GLY A 267 11.70 -28.20 -7.84
CA GLY A 267 11.39 -26.78 -8.00
C GLY A 267 10.68 -26.43 -9.30
N THR A 268 10.31 -27.42 -10.12
CA THR A 268 9.38 -27.22 -11.24
C THR A 268 7.95 -27.08 -10.74
N VAL A 269 7.08 -26.49 -11.56
CA VAL A 269 5.65 -26.37 -11.25
C VAL A 269 4.85 -27.08 -12.32
N ARG A 270 3.97 -28.01 -11.92
CA ARG A 270 2.99 -28.60 -12.83
C ARG A 270 1.74 -27.74 -12.87
N GLN A 271 1.23 -27.48 -14.07
CA GLN A 271 -0.05 -26.83 -14.32
C GLN A 271 -0.94 -27.80 -15.10
N LEU A 272 -2.00 -28.27 -14.47
CA LEU A 272 -2.96 -29.19 -15.06
C LEU A 272 -4.29 -28.47 -15.28
N PHE A 273 -4.75 -28.39 -16.53
CA PHE A 273 -6.12 -28.05 -16.88
C PHE A 273 -6.92 -29.31 -17.17
N GLU A 274 -8.14 -29.34 -16.65
CA GLU A 274 -9.12 -30.38 -16.91
C GLU A 274 -10.46 -29.74 -17.25
N GLY A 275 -11.14 -30.29 -18.25
CA GLY A 275 -12.47 -29.89 -18.66
C GLY A 275 -13.55 -30.84 -18.14
N SER A 276 -14.75 -30.31 -17.91
CA SER A 276 -15.95 -31.09 -17.63
C SER A 276 -17.16 -30.51 -18.38
N THR A 277 -17.93 -31.41 -19.01
CA THR A 277 -19.17 -31.10 -19.73
C THR A 277 -20.41 -31.69 -19.05
N ASP A 278 -20.25 -32.30 -17.87
CA ASP A 278 -21.30 -32.99 -17.12
C ASP A 278 -21.45 -32.45 -15.68
N GLU A 279 -21.25 -31.14 -15.55
CA GLU A 279 -21.35 -30.40 -14.29
C GLU A 279 -20.33 -30.85 -13.21
N GLY A 280 -19.15 -31.30 -13.65
CA GLY A 280 -18.04 -31.66 -12.77
C GLY A 280 -18.09 -33.10 -12.25
N LYS A 281 -18.96 -33.96 -12.81
CA LYS A 281 -19.03 -35.38 -12.45
C LYS A 281 -17.82 -36.14 -13.00
N THR A 282 -17.39 -35.80 -14.21
CA THR A 282 -16.16 -36.31 -14.83
C THR A 282 -15.26 -35.17 -15.26
N TRP A 283 -13.94 -35.41 -15.20
CA TRP A 283 -12.90 -34.45 -15.54
C TRP A 283 -11.93 -35.11 -16.51
N THR A 284 -11.66 -34.44 -17.63
CA THR A 284 -10.73 -34.92 -18.66
C THR A 284 -9.59 -33.92 -18.82
N PRO A 285 -8.31 -34.36 -18.78
CA PRO A 285 -7.17 -33.47 -19.01
C PRO A 285 -7.25 -32.80 -20.38
N SER A 286 -7.10 -31.47 -20.40
CA SER A 286 -7.01 -30.67 -21.64
C SER A 286 -5.62 -30.09 -21.86
N PHE A 287 -4.86 -29.87 -20.77
CA PHE A 287 -3.46 -29.45 -20.83
C PHE A 287 -2.72 -29.91 -19.58
N ASP A 288 -1.51 -30.44 -19.75
CA ASP A 288 -0.62 -30.85 -18.66
C ASP A 288 0.78 -30.27 -18.92
N GLY A 289 1.02 -29.09 -18.35
CA GLY A 289 2.24 -28.33 -18.55
C GLY A 289 3.20 -28.46 -17.38
N LEU A 290 4.47 -28.64 -17.69
CA LEU A 290 5.58 -28.57 -16.73
C LEU A 290 6.32 -27.25 -16.92
N TYR A 291 6.35 -26.43 -15.88
CA TYR A 291 7.07 -25.16 -15.84
C TYR A 291 8.45 -25.42 -15.29
N ARG A 292 9.47 -25.25 -16.14
CA ARG A 292 10.87 -25.39 -15.76
C ARG A 292 11.54 -24.02 -15.75
N LYS A 293 12.18 -23.66 -14.64
CA LYS A 293 12.83 -22.34 -14.52
C LYS A 293 13.83 -22.13 -15.65
N LYS A 294 13.82 -20.93 -16.21
CA LYS A 294 14.88 -20.49 -17.12
C LYS A 294 16.19 -20.40 -16.36
N LYS A 295 17.29 -20.71 -17.04
CA LYS A 295 18.65 -20.54 -16.52
C LYS A 295 19.12 -19.10 -16.70
#